data_AF-A0A1T4TAJ3-F1
#
_entry.id   AF-A0A1T4TAJ3-F1
#
_cell.length_a   1.000
_cell.length_b   1.000
_cell.length_c   1.000
_cell.angle_alpha   90.00
_cell.angle_beta   90.00
_cell.angle_gamma   90.00
#
_symmetry.space_group_name_H-M   'P 1'
#
loop_
_entity.id
_entity.type
_entity.pdbx_description
1 polymer ?
#
loop_
_entity_poly.entity_id
_entity_poly.type
_entity_poly.pdbx_seq_one_letter_code
_entity_poly.pdbx_strand_id
1 'polypeptide(L)'
;MKCTFFKGLTPGLLFSIALLTACNWGQKKKDQPQDTITTAKVDSLSRPSAGETLSTQAYVDGIISRIKAVERQLPGISAEAAVSLYRSLALYADTAVAGISNNESGWLDKYVNYFSEEKNKVVPPDSVQRAIDLLATAGIEPWGIGEGYTVLRTVPDFYTRLFKNSLPPDYRSYLQLNADEDTVLYSADAGLAVPFSHVGQRALHWEQFVDAYPNSILVANARENYERYCEDYLFGQDNTPSFDSHQDISSLVAENKAEYLSFVQKYGNTRTAGVVKLFLEKVNTEKSVDGLRQIVRNEIKQLFDERVELLPAPAGFGAAQIAQLTKPVYDTVPTEAGPDEVVRGLDAIVYFRLDGNVYCTAVFTNGVPNGGAPATGWMDVWVFKQAGDSWQAVAHQLNAGGGGMYGNSGYFSGLVKLGTHRIGIMVSGGITHMGSSISWDDVLAFSNDQLTAAFTITTSDAYDNANGIQHCKFNKWLMRPAGQEENYQLLIISGSCMDGSLPLEKTIVPFKNGGYNVPEKFLDRGI
;
A
#
# COMPACT_ATOMS: atom_id res chain seq x y z
N MET A 1 -53.89 -20.10 19.13
CA MET A 1 -55.21 -20.29 19.80
C MET A 1 -55.44 -19.14 20.78
N LYS A 2 -56.66 -19.00 21.34
CA LYS A 2 -57.12 -18.05 22.39
C LYS A 2 -56.16 -17.97 23.61
N CYS A 3 -56.10 -16.94 24.48
CA CYS A 3 -56.74 -15.60 24.53
C CYS A 3 -56.08 -14.64 25.56
N THR A 4 -56.41 -13.34 25.45
CA THR A 4 -56.64 -12.26 26.46
C THR A 4 -56.99 -12.68 27.92
N PHE A 5 -56.86 -11.90 29.01
CA PHE A 5 -56.52 -10.47 29.32
C PHE A 5 -56.02 -10.33 30.82
N PHE A 6 -56.04 -9.25 31.66
CA PHE A 6 -56.68 -7.90 31.69
C PHE A 6 -55.88 -6.77 32.44
N LYS A 7 -56.21 -6.43 33.72
CA LYS A 7 -55.82 -5.25 34.56
C LYS A 7 -55.96 -5.61 36.07
N GLY A 8 -55.54 -4.86 37.12
CA GLY A 8 -54.78 -3.60 37.27
C GLY A 8 -55.03 -2.88 38.64
N LEU A 9 -54.28 -1.80 38.93
CA LEU A 9 -54.46 -0.73 39.96
C LEU A 9 -54.31 -0.98 41.50
N THR A 10 -53.29 -0.31 42.07
CA THR A 10 -53.22 0.67 43.21
C THR A 10 -54.45 1.01 44.11
N PRO A 11 -54.28 1.72 45.26
CA PRO A 11 -53.06 2.12 46.03
C PRO A 11 -53.12 1.92 47.58
N GLY A 12 -52.06 2.28 48.31
CA GLY A 12 -52.08 2.52 49.77
C GLY A 12 -50.75 3.11 50.28
N LEU A 13 -50.78 4.15 51.13
CA LEU A 13 -49.58 4.93 51.51
C LEU A 13 -49.61 5.37 52.98
N LEU A 14 -48.52 5.11 53.72
CA LEU A 14 -48.22 5.70 55.04
C LEU A 14 -46.69 5.81 55.23
N PHE A 15 -46.24 6.73 56.08
CA PHE A 15 -44.87 7.28 56.05
C PHE A 15 -44.20 7.21 57.44
N SER A 16 -42.93 6.77 57.53
CA SER A 16 -42.04 7.01 58.70
C SER A 16 -40.56 6.69 58.42
N ILE A 17 -39.88 7.66 57.80
CA ILE A 17 -38.52 8.16 58.11
C ILE A 17 -37.37 7.16 58.43
N ALA A 18 -36.49 7.05 57.43
CA ALA A 18 -35.00 7.01 57.48
C ALA A 18 -34.23 6.04 58.39
N LEU A 19 -33.48 5.13 57.73
CA LEU A 19 -32.01 5.26 57.58
C LEU A 19 -31.54 4.29 56.47
N LEU A 20 -30.85 4.79 55.43
CA LEU A 20 -30.35 3.96 54.32
C LEU A 20 -28.93 4.35 53.90
N THR A 21 -27.96 3.51 54.25
CA THR A 21 -26.63 3.47 53.65
C THR A 21 -26.69 2.70 52.32
N ALA A 22 -26.43 3.37 51.20
CA ALA A 22 -26.58 2.78 49.87
C ALA A 22 -25.38 1.93 49.43
N CYS A 23 -25.43 0.62 49.64
CA CYS A 23 -24.66 -0.33 48.84
C CYS A 23 -25.40 -0.58 47.52
N ASN A 24 -24.85 -0.09 46.40
CA ASN A 24 -25.53 -0.11 45.11
C ASN A 24 -25.42 -1.50 44.44
N TRP A 25 -26.54 -2.22 44.29
CA TRP A 25 -26.56 -3.50 43.57
C TRP A 25 -26.39 -3.27 42.06
N GLY A 26 -25.23 -3.64 41.53
CA GLY A 26 -24.92 -3.53 40.11
C GLY A 26 -25.89 -4.32 39.23
N GLN A 27 -26.46 -3.66 38.22
CA GLN A 27 -27.25 -4.34 37.18
C GLN A 27 -26.35 -5.25 36.35
N LYS A 28 -26.79 -6.49 36.10
CA LYS A 28 -26.13 -7.40 35.16
C LYS A 28 -26.22 -6.82 33.75
N LYS A 29 -25.08 -6.44 33.16
CA LYS A 29 -24.97 -6.38 31.70
C LYS A 29 -25.21 -7.78 31.13
N LYS A 30 -25.74 -7.84 29.90
CA LYS A 30 -25.58 -9.01 29.04
C LYS A 30 -24.25 -8.84 28.33
N ASP A 31 -23.24 -9.59 28.75
CA ASP A 31 -22.00 -9.66 27.98
C ASP A 31 -22.29 -10.43 26.68
N GLN A 32 -21.85 -9.87 25.55
CA GLN A 32 -21.72 -10.66 24.32
C GLN A 32 -20.46 -11.53 24.44
N PRO A 33 -20.40 -12.70 23.77
CA PRO A 33 -19.19 -13.49 23.76
C PRO A 33 -18.07 -12.72 23.04
N GLN A 34 -17.13 -12.20 23.83
CA GLN A 34 -15.84 -11.74 23.33
C GLN A 34 -14.98 -12.99 23.11
N ASP A 35 -14.97 -13.48 21.87
CA ASP A 35 -14.32 -14.76 21.49
C ASP A 35 -12.82 -14.74 21.80
N THR A 36 -12.50 -15.20 22.99
CA THR A 36 -11.15 -15.21 23.56
C THR A 36 -10.43 -16.47 23.11
N ILE A 37 -10.09 -16.52 21.82
CA ILE A 37 -9.14 -17.50 21.29
C ILE A 37 -7.83 -17.31 22.05
N THR A 38 -7.39 -18.34 22.76
CA THR A 38 -6.32 -18.25 23.77
C THR A 38 -5.00 -17.72 23.19
N THR A 39 -4.61 -16.50 23.58
CA THR A 39 -3.33 -15.84 23.23
C THR A 39 -2.13 -16.75 23.43
N ALA A 40 -2.11 -17.48 24.57
CA ALA A 40 -1.08 -18.44 24.98
C ALA A 40 -0.70 -19.53 23.94
N LYS A 41 -1.45 -19.69 22.85
CA LYS A 41 -1.07 -20.56 21.72
C LYS A 41 -0.21 -19.84 20.67
N VAL A 42 -0.53 -18.59 20.35
CA VAL A 42 0.23 -17.76 19.40
C VAL A 42 1.58 -17.37 19.99
N ASP A 43 1.63 -17.13 21.31
CA ASP A 43 2.86 -16.82 22.04
C ASP A 43 3.97 -17.88 21.84
N SER A 44 3.59 -19.16 21.62
CA SER A 44 4.53 -20.26 21.33
C SER A 44 5.21 -20.19 19.95
N LEU A 45 4.75 -19.28 19.08
CA LEU A 45 5.24 -19.06 17.72
C LEU A 45 5.99 -17.72 17.57
N SER A 46 6.21 -16.97 18.66
CA SER A 46 6.76 -15.61 18.67
C SER A 46 8.08 -15.41 17.90
N ARG A 47 8.33 -14.18 17.44
CA ARG A 47 9.62 -13.75 16.87
C ARG A 47 10.74 -13.86 17.93
N PRO A 48 12.01 -14.12 17.55
CA PRO A 48 13.14 -13.99 18.47
C PRO A 48 13.24 -12.56 19.02
N SER A 49 13.96 -12.38 20.13
CA SER A 49 14.11 -11.06 20.73
C SER A 49 14.99 -10.15 19.86
N ALA A 50 14.69 -8.85 19.79
CA ALA A 50 15.49 -7.90 19.02
C ALA A 50 16.92 -7.84 19.59
N GLY A 51 17.92 -8.08 18.73
CA GLY A 51 19.33 -8.22 19.12
C GLY A 51 19.82 -9.65 19.39
N GLU A 52 18.96 -10.67 19.27
CA GLU A 52 19.34 -12.08 19.46
C GLU A 52 19.87 -12.72 18.17
N THR A 53 21.19 -12.68 17.98
CA THR A 53 21.85 -13.33 16.82
C THR A 53 21.89 -14.85 16.96
N LEU A 54 20.88 -15.53 16.42
CA LEU A 54 20.83 -16.99 16.33
C LEU A 54 21.71 -17.53 15.18
N SER A 55 22.18 -18.77 15.33
CA SER A 55 22.85 -19.49 14.25
C SER A 55 21.86 -19.99 13.19
N THR A 56 22.33 -20.25 11.98
CA THR A 56 21.51 -20.79 10.87
C THR A 56 20.78 -22.08 11.27
N GLN A 57 21.44 -22.99 11.99
CA GLN A 57 20.83 -24.19 12.54
C GLN A 57 19.65 -23.86 13.48
N ALA A 58 19.82 -22.90 14.40
CA ALA A 58 18.77 -22.51 15.34
C ALA A 58 17.58 -21.82 14.66
N TYR A 59 17.80 -21.02 13.61
CA TYR A 59 16.73 -20.48 12.78
C TYR A 59 15.97 -21.59 12.03
N VAL A 60 16.69 -22.52 11.40
CA VAL A 60 16.12 -23.69 10.67
C VAL A 60 15.28 -24.57 11.61
N ASP A 61 15.82 -24.95 12.78
CA ASP A 61 15.09 -25.69 13.81
C ASP A 61 13.86 -24.91 14.32
N GLY A 62 13.99 -23.59 14.44
CA GLY A 62 12.91 -22.68 14.84
C GLY A 62 11.74 -22.63 13.84
N ILE A 63 12.02 -22.65 12.54
CA ILE A 63 11.01 -22.77 11.47
C ILE A 63 10.38 -24.16 11.50
N ILE A 64 11.17 -25.22 11.51
CA ILE A 64 10.71 -26.62 11.51
C ILE A 64 9.81 -26.91 12.72
N SER A 65 10.16 -26.38 13.89
CA SER A 65 9.36 -26.48 15.12
C SER A 65 7.99 -25.78 14.97
N ARG A 66 7.96 -24.60 14.33
CA ARG A 66 6.73 -23.82 14.09
C ARG A 66 5.84 -24.44 13.03
N ILE A 67 6.39 -24.97 11.93
CA ILE A 67 5.62 -25.77 10.95
C ILE A 67 4.93 -26.93 11.68
N LYS A 68 5.69 -27.73 12.43
CA LYS A 68 5.14 -28.84 13.24
C LYS A 68 4.11 -28.39 14.27
N ALA A 69 4.23 -27.18 14.82
CA ALA A 69 3.26 -26.61 15.76
C ALA A 69 1.97 -26.10 15.07
N VAL A 70 2.06 -25.63 13.83
CA VAL A 70 0.90 -25.28 12.99
C VAL A 70 0.19 -26.56 12.53
N GLU A 71 0.90 -27.56 12.01
CA GLU A 71 0.34 -28.85 11.58
C GLU A 71 -0.51 -29.53 12.68
N ARG A 72 -0.03 -29.48 13.93
CA ARG A 72 -0.75 -30.02 15.10
C ARG A 72 -1.99 -29.20 15.52
N GLN A 73 -2.12 -27.96 15.05
CA GLN A 73 -3.20 -27.04 15.42
C GLN A 73 -4.22 -26.80 14.30
N LEU A 74 -3.88 -27.02 13.02
CA LEU A 74 -4.81 -26.89 11.89
C LEU A 74 -6.07 -27.78 11.95
N PRO A 75 -6.08 -29.00 12.53
CA PRO A 75 -7.28 -29.84 12.57
C PRO A 75 -8.41 -29.24 13.42
N GLY A 76 -9.48 -28.80 12.78
CA GLY A 76 -10.74 -28.41 13.43
C GLY A 76 -10.80 -26.99 14.02
N ILE A 77 -9.85 -26.12 13.70
CA ILE A 77 -9.91 -24.69 14.06
C ILE A 77 -10.74 -23.88 13.05
N SER A 78 -11.09 -22.64 13.42
CA SER A 78 -11.77 -21.70 12.52
C SER A 78 -10.80 -21.08 11.50
N ALA A 79 -11.36 -20.47 10.45
CA ALA A 79 -10.58 -19.79 9.41
C ALA A 79 -9.78 -18.60 9.97
N GLU A 80 -10.32 -17.90 10.97
CA GLU A 80 -9.68 -16.77 11.65
C GLU A 80 -8.48 -17.24 12.47
N ALA A 81 -8.62 -18.36 13.20
CA ALA A 81 -7.51 -18.99 13.91
C ALA A 81 -6.42 -19.50 12.95
N ALA A 82 -6.80 -20.03 11.79
CA ALA A 82 -5.85 -20.42 10.74
C ALA A 82 -5.10 -19.20 10.17
N VAL A 83 -5.77 -18.05 9.98
CA VAL A 83 -5.13 -16.78 9.60
C VAL A 83 -4.16 -16.27 10.66
N SER A 84 -4.49 -16.40 11.96
CA SER A 84 -3.56 -16.07 13.05
C SER A 84 -2.30 -16.95 13.04
N LEU A 85 -2.45 -18.27 12.83
CA LEU A 85 -1.32 -19.19 12.68
C LEU A 85 -0.49 -18.89 11.43
N TYR A 86 -1.13 -18.53 10.30
CA TYR A 86 -0.43 -18.13 9.07
C TYR A 86 0.40 -16.86 9.29
N ARG A 87 -0.20 -15.77 9.80
CA ARG A 87 0.52 -14.52 10.06
C ARG A 87 1.68 -14.71 11.02
N SER A 88 1.50 -15.52 12.07
CA SER A 88 2.55 -15.80 13.04
C SER A 88 3.68 -16.68 12.49
N LEU A 89 3.39 -17.62 11.58
CA LEU A 89 4.42 -18.40 10.91
C LEU A 89 5.22 -17.55 9.93
N ALA A 90 4.54 -16.74 9.10
CA ALA A 90 5.19 -15.87 8.13
C ALA A 90 6.08 -14.81 8.82
N LEU A 91 5.54 -14.13 9.85
CA LEU A 91 6.31 -13.19 10.69
C LEU A 91 7.60 -13.80 11.27
N TYR A 92 7.59 -15.09 11.59
CA TYR A 92 8.79 -15.80 12.02
C TYR A 92 9.69 -16.24 10.86
N ALA A 93 9.12 -16.80 9.79
CA ALA A 93 9.85 -17.34 8.65
C ALA A 93 10.67 -16.25 7.96
N ASP A 94 10.06 -15.10 7.67
CA ASP A 94 10.72 -13.99 6.97
C ASP A 94 11.81 -13.36 7.88
N THR A 95 11.56 -13.25 9.20
CA THR A 95 12.60 -12.86 10.18
C THR A 95 13.77 -13.83 10.19
N ALA A 96 13.49 -15.13 10.18
CA ALA A 96 14.50 -16.19 10.23
C ALA A 96 15.29 -16.24 8.91
N VAL A 97 14.65 -16.05 7.76
CA VAL A 97 15.30 -15.91 6.46
C VAL A 97 16.27 -14.73 6.45
N ALA A 98 15.87 -13.55 6.93
CA ALA A 98 16.78 -12.39 7.06
C ALA A 98 17.97 -12.68 7.99
N GLY A 99 17.73 -13.31 9.14
CA GLY A 99 18.78 -13.70 10.08
C GLY A 99 19.75 -14.75 9.52
N ILE A 100 19.26 -15.68 8.70
CA ILE A 100 20.09 -16.64 7.96
C ILE A 100 20.88 -15.94 6.86
N SER A 101 20.26 -15.07 6.04
CA SER A 101 20.95 -14.34 4.97
C SER A 101 22.16 -13.56 5.49
N ASN A 102 22.05 -12.95 6.68
CA ASN A 102 23.19 -12.30 7.34
C ASN A 102 24.32 -13.30 7.67
N ASN A 103 23.99 -14.45 8.26
CA ASN A 103 24.96 -15.51 8.60
C ASN A 103 25.63 -16.14 7.37
N GLU A 104 24.87 -16.32 6.27
CA GLU A 104 25.26 -17.08 5.08
C GLU A 104 25.78 -16.20 3.91
N SER A 105 25.69 -14.87 4.05
CA SER A 105 26.17 -13.83 3.13
C SER A 105 27.44 -14.19 2.36
N GLY A 106 28.47 -14.62 3.08
CA GLY A 106 29.78 -14.97 2.53
C GLY A 106 29.82 -16.08 1.46
N TRP A 107 28.75 -16.86 1.25
CA TRP A 107 28.58 -17.69 0.05
C TRP A 107 27.41 -17.26 -0.85
N LEU A 108 26.41 -16.55 -0.34
CA LEU A 108 25.35 -15.97 -1.16
C LEU A 108 25.92 -15.02 -2.24
N ASP A 109 26.88 -14.16 -1.86
CA ASP A 109 27.67 -13.29 -2.75
C ASP A 109 28.42 -14.05 -3.87
N LYS A 110 28.50 -15.38 -3.78
CA LYS A 110 29.29 -16.25 -4.66
C LYS A 110 28.45 -17.34 -5.32
N TYR A 111 27.17 -17.47 -4.97
CA TYR A 111 26.33 -18.60 -5.37
C TYR A 111 26.21 -18.72 -6.90
N VAL A 112 25.98 -17.60 -7.57
CA VAL A 112 25.96 -17.49 -9.04
C VAL A 112 27.27 -17.94 -9.70
N ASN A 113 28.42 -17.68 -9.05
CA ASN A 113 29.75 -17.99 -9.57
C ASN A 113 30.09 -19.49 -9.48
N TYR A 114 29.20 -20.29 -8.88
CA TYR A 114 29.24 -21.74 -8.93
C TYR A 114 28.45 -22.33 -10.10
N PHE A 115 27.92 -21.51 -11.02
CA PHE A 115 27.29 -22.00 -12.25
C PHE A 115 28.29 -22.73 -13.16
N SER A 116 27.88 -23.87 -13.69
CA SER A 116 28.67 -24.71 -14.60
C SER A 116 27.93 -24.84 -15.93
N GLU A 117 28.44 -24.18 -16.97
CA GLU A 117 27.90 -24.23 -18.34
C GLU A 117 27.77 -25.67 -18.85
N GLU A 118 28.83 -26.49 -18.66
CA GLU A 118 28.88 -27.92 -18.99
C GLU A 118 27.67 -28.71 -18.46
N LYS A 119 27.18 -28.35 -17.28
CA LYS A 119 26.11 -29.04 -16.55
C LYS A 119 24.79 -28.26 -16.56
N ASN A 120 24.79 -27.08 -17.18
CA ASN A 120 23.71 -26.09 -17.21
C ASN A 120 23.03 -25.84 -15.84
N LYS A 121 23.83 -25.77 -14.76
CA LYS A 121 23.33 -25.57 -13.38
C LYS A 121 24.40 -25.09 -12.41
N VAL A 122 23.96 -24.62 -11.24
CA VAL A 122 24.83 -24.33 -10.10
C VAL A 122 25.40 -25.64 -9.51
N VAL A 123 26.71 -25.65 -9.24
CA VAL A 123 27.46 -26.78 -8.66
C VAL A 123 28.36 -26.23 -7.54
N PRO A 124 27.80 -25.99 -6.34
CA PRO A 124 28.52 -25.34 -5.24
C PRO A 124 29.51 -26.29 -4.53
N PRO A 125 30.51 -25.77 -3.80
CA PRO A 125 31.41 -26.59 -2.99
C PRO A 125 30.67 -27.36 -1.87
N ASP A 126 31.21 -28.51 -1.44
CA ASP A 126 30.62 -29.40 -0.41
C ASP A 126 30.26 -28.73 0.93
N SER A 127 30.87 -27.59 1.27
CA SER A 127 30.48 -26.77 2.42
C SER A 127 29.18 -26.00 2.18
N VAL A 128 29.06 -25.39 1.01
CA VAL A 128 27.89 -24.60 0.59
C VAL A 128 26.71 -25.53 0.24
N GLN A 129 26.96 -26.68 -0.40
CA GLN A 129 25.91 -27.68 -0.64
C GLN A 129 25.28 -28.14 0.68
N ARG A 130 26.09 -28.43 1.72
CA ARG A 130 25.56 -28.80 3.05
C ARG A 130 24.78 -27.67 3.74
N ALA A 131 25.11 -26.41 3.49
CA ALA A 131 24.29 -25.29 3.95
C ALA A 131 22.94 -25.27 3.24
N ILE A 132 22.93 -25.40 1.91
CA ILE A 132 21.70 -25.47 1.10
C ILE A 132 20.84 -26.67 1.49
N ASP A 133 21.43 -27.85 1.70
CA ASP A 133 20.74 -29.06 2.15
C ASP A 133 20.07 -28.85 3.52
N LEU A 134 20.73 -28.14 4.45
CA LEU A 134 20.16 -27.76 5.74
C LEU A 134 18.99 -26.79 5.58
N LEU A 135 19.13 -25.74 4.77
CA LEU A 135 18.07 -24.76 4.49
C LEU A 135 16.84 -25.41 3.85
N ALA A 136 17.05 -26.37 2.94
CA ALA A 136 15.98 -27.13 2.32
C ALA A 136 15.14 -27.94 3.33
N THR A 137 15.70 -28.35 4.49
CA THR A 137 14.92 -29.00 5.55
C THR A 137 13.88 -28.09 6.21
N ALA A 138 14.11 -26.76 6.20
CA ALA A 138 13.13 -25.76 6.60
C ALA A 138 12.25 -25.29 5.42
N GLY A 139 12.49 -25.75 4.20
CA GLY A 139 11.84 -25.22 3.00
C GLY A 139 12.33 -23.84 2.59
N ILE A 140 13.60 -23.52 2.85
CA ILE A 140 14.30 -22.34 2.34
C ILE A 140 15.17 -22.76 1.15
N GLU A 141 15.24 -21.92 0.12
CA GLU A 141 16.11 -22.09 -1.05
C GLU A 141 16.90 -20.80 -1.39
N PRO A 142 18.10 -20.92 -1.99
CA PRO A 142 18.78 -19.80 -2.63
C PRO A 142 18.15 -19.46 -3.98
N TRP A 143 17.97 -18.17 -4.23
CA TRP A 143 17.32 -17.63 -5.42
C TRP A 143 18.16 -16.50 -6.01
N GLY A 144 18.73 -16.73 -7.20
CA GLY A 144 19.48 -15.71 -7.93
C GLY A 144 18.53 -14.72 -8.59
N ILE A 145 18.75 -13.41 -8.40
CA ILE A 145 17.78 -12.35 -8.76
C ILE A 145 18.24 -11.37 -9.85
N GLY A 146 19.43 -11.58 -10.43
CA GLY A 146 20.06 -10.65 -11.39
C GLY A 146 21.36 -10.05 -10.84
N GLU A 147 22.17 -9.43 -11.72
CA GLU A 147 23.47 -8.79 -11.43
C GLU A 147 24.51 -9.62 -10.62
N GLY A 148 24.25 -10.92 -10.43
CA GLY A 148 25.03 -11.82 -9.59
C GLY A 148 24.56 -11.93 -8.13
N TYR A 149 23.53 -11.19 -7.72
CA TYR A 149 22.95 -11.29 -6.37
C TYR A 149 22.14 -12.59 -6.20
N THR A 150 22.19 -13.14 -4.98
CA THR A 150 21.39 -14.28 -4.54
C THR A 150 20.78 -13.98 -3.18
N VAL A 151 19.47 -14.12 -3.07
CA VAL A 151 18.74 -14.04 -1.80
C VAL A 151 18.36 -15.43 -1.31
N LEU A 152 17.97 -15.55 -0.05
CA LEU A 152 17.25 -16.72 0.47
C LEU A 152 15.76 -16.41 0.51
N ARG A 153 14.93 -17.40 0.19
CA ARG A 153 13.46 -17.31 0.28
C ARG A 153 12.84 -18.63 0.74
N THR A 154 11.58 -18.60 1.17
CA THR A 154 10.79 -19.82 1.28
C THR A 154 10.46 -20.38 -0.12
N VAL A 155 10.45 -21.70 -0.27
CA VAL A 155 10.00 -22.35 -1.52
C VAL A 155 8.56 -21.92 -1.90
N PRO A 156 8.17 -21.86 -3.18
CA PRO A 156 6.89 -21.27 -3.59
C PRO A 156 5.65 -21.90 -2.93
N ASP A 157 5.65 -23.21 -2.70
CA ASP A 157 4.52 -23.94 -2.10
C ASP A 157 4.43 -23.83 -0.56
N PHE A 158 5.38 -23.15 0.10
CA PHE A 158 5.63 -23.24 1.55
C PHE A 158 4.38 -23.03 2.42
N TYR A 159 3.58 -22.02 2.10
CA TYR A 159 2.34 -21.71 2.84
C TYR A 159 1.13 -22.50 2.32
N THR A 160 0.98 -22.65 0.99
CA THR A 160 -0.18 -23.32 0.37
C THR A 160 -0.25 -24.80 0.74
N ARG A 161 0.91 -25.50 0.74
CA ARG A 161 1.05 -26.91 1.13
C ARG A 161 0.69 -27.18 2.59
N LEU A 162 0.87 -26.19 3.47
CA LEU A 162 0.65 -26.32 4.90
C LEU A 162 -0.81 -26.03 5.25
N PHE A 163 -1.31 -24.86 4.85
CA PHE A 163 -2.63 -24.38 5.27
C PHE A 163 -3.78 -24.94 4.43
N LYS A 164 -3.57 -25.23 3.14
CA LYS A 164 -4.57 -25.83 2.23
C LYS A 164 -5.95 -25.15 2.37
N ASN A 165 -7.00 -25.93 2.65
CA ASN A 165 -8.38 -25.47 2.77
C ASN A 165 -8.73 -24.84 4.14
N SER A 166 -7.79 -24.76 5.09
CA SER A 166 -8.03 -24.18 6.43
C SER A 166 -8.14 -22.66 6.41
N LEU A 167 -7.60 -21.99 5.38
CA LEU A 167 -7.66 -20.54 5.21
C LEU A 167 -8.93 -20.10 4.46
N PRO A 168 -9.43 -18.87 4.73
CA PRO A 168 -10.55 -18.29 4.01
C PRO A 168 -10.21 -18.07 2.51
N PRO A 169 -11.21 -17.94 1.62
CA PRO A 169 -10.98 -17.97 0.17
C PRO A 169 -10.00 -16.92 -0.36
N ASP A 170 -10.03 -15.70 0.20
CA ASP A 170 -9.11 -14.61 -0.15
C ASP A 170 -7.67 -14.98 0.19
N TYR A 171 -7.41 -15.48 1.40
CA TYR A 171 -6.08 -15.95 1.79
C TYR A 171 -5.58 -17.11 0.92
N ARG A 172 -6.44 -18.05 0.54
CA ARG A 172 -6.05 -19.14 -0.37
C ARG A 172 -5.72 -18.63 -1.77
N SER A 173 -6.55 -17.76 -2.34
CA SER A 173 -6.30 -17.20 -3.67
C SER A 173 -5.02 -16.38 -3.70
N TYR A 174 -4.79 -15.51 -2.71
CA TYR A 174 -3.57 -14.69 -2.62
C TYR A 174 -2.30 -15.54 -2.55
N LEU A 175 -2.29 -16.54 -1.66
CA LEU A 175 -1.16 -17.43 -1.49
C LEU A 175 -0.93 -18.34 -2.70
N GLN A 176 -1.98 -18.73 -3.42
CA GLN A 176 -1.83 -19.50 -4.66
C GLN A 176 -1.24 -18.64 -5.78
N LEU A 177 -1.67 -17.38 -5.94
CA LEU A 177 -1.09 -16.48 -6.94
C LEU A 177 0.41 -16.28 -6.72
N ASN A 178 0.84 -16.01 -5.48
CA ASN A 178 2.26 -15.94 -5.16
C ASN A 178 2.97 -17.27 -5.44
N ALA A 179 2.43 -18.40 -4.97
CA ALA A 179 3.03 -19.72 -5.16
C ALA A 179 3.19 -20.13 -6.63
N ASP A 180 2.25 -19.76 -7.51
CA ASP A 180 2.31 -20.00 -8.95
C ASP A 180 3.33 -19.06 -9.61
N GLU A 181 3.35 -17.78 -9.21
CA GLU A 181 4.23 -16.74 -9.75
C GLU A 181 5.70 -16.88 -9.31
N ASP A 182 5.96 -17.34 -8.09
CA ASP A 182 7.29 -17.52 -7.52
C ASP A 182 8.05 -18.71 -8.12
N THR A 183 7.40 -19.55 -8.92
CA THR A 183 8.06 -20.64 -9.67
C THR A 183 9.08 -20.15 -10.70
N VAL A 184 9.00 -18.89 -11.13
CA VAL A 184 9.90 -18.30 -12.14
C VAL A 184 10.19 -16.84 -11.84
N LEU A 185 11.47 -16.46 -11.95
CA LEU A 185 11.89 -15.06 -11.84
C LEU A 185 11.35 -14.30 -13.05
N TYR A 186 10.48 -13.32 -12.81
CA TYR A 186 9.83 -12.56 -13.89
C TYR A 186 10.62 -11.30 -14.30
N SER A 187 11.45 -10.79 -13.40
CA SER A 187 12.21 -9.54 -13.52
C SER A 187 13.57 -9.73 -12.85
N ALA A 188 14.63 -9.27 -13.50
CA ALA A 188 16.02 -9.31 -13.04
C ALA A 188 16.80 -8.21 -13.76
N ASP A 189 17.71 -7.49 -13.10
CA ASP A 189 18.55 -6.44 -13.73
C ASP A 189 17.73 -5.49 -14.63
N ALA A 190 16.68 -4.89 -14.05
CA ALA A 190 15.70 -4.05 -14.74
C ALA A 190 15.20 -4.60 -16.09
N GLY A 191 15.11 -5.92 -16.25
CA GLY A 191 14.66 -6.61 -17.46
C GLY A 191 13.71 -7.76 -17.16
N LEU A 192 12.73 -7.95 -18.04
CA LEU A 192 11.74 -9.01 -17.97
C LEU A 192 12.36 -10.36 -18.38
N ALA A 193 12.48 -11.27 -17.41
CA ALA A 193 12.98 -12.63 -17.61
C ALA A 193 11.89 -13.62 -18.07
N VAL A 194 10.66 -13.14 -18.30
CA VAL A 194 9.53 -13.89 -18.90
C VAL A 194 8.90 -13.10 -20.05
N PRO A 195 8.20 -13.75 -21.00
CA PRO A 195 7.51 -13.05 -22.09
C PRO A 195 6.47 -12.04 -21.58
N PHE A 196 6.27 -10.93 -22.29
CA PHE A 196 5.23 -9.93 -21.99
C PHE A 196 3.84 -10.55 -21.75
N SER A 197 3.46 -11.58 -22.52
CA SER A 197 2.20 -12.31 -22.36
C SER A 197 2.04 -13.00 -20.99
N HIS A 198 3.13 -13.32 -20.29
CA HIS A 198 3.09 -13.83 -18.91
C HIS A 198 2.86 -12.68 -17.93
N VAL A 199 3.47 -11.51 -18.14
CA VAL A 199 3.28 -10.31 -17.30
C VAL A 199 1.82 -9.83 -17.37
N GLY A 200 1.25 -9.78 -18.58
CA GLY A 200 -0.18 -9.47 -18.77
C GLY A 200 -1.13 -10.50 -18.13
N GLN A 201 -0.73 -11.78 -18.05
CA GLN A 201 -1.47 -12.80 -17.31
C GLN A 201 -1.40 -12.58 -15.79
N ARG A 202 -0.24 -12.20 -15.24
CA ARG A 202 -0.12 -11.82 -13.82
C ARG A 202 -1.05 -10.64 -13.50
N ALA A 203 -0.99 -9.56 -14.28
CA ALA A 203 -1.90 -8.42 -14.15
C ALA A 203 -3.38 -8.85 -14.15
N LEU A 204 -3.80 -9.70 -15.10
CA LEU A 204 -5.16 -10.24 -15.16
C LEU A 204 -5.54 -11.09 -13.91
N HIS A 205 -4.62 -11.86 -13.34
CA HIS A 205 -4.89 -12.63 -12.12
C HIS A 205 -5.05 -11.73 -10.89
N TRP A 206 -4.23 -10.67 -10.77
CA TRP A 206 -4.36 -9.69 -9.69
C TRP A 206 -5.61 -8.82 -9.82
N GLU A 207 -6.07 -8.51 -11.05
CA GLU A 207 -7.40 -7.91 -11.30
C GLU A 207 -8.51 -8.79 -10.71
N GLN A 208 -8.52 -10.08 -11.07
CA GLN A 208 -9.52 -11.03 -10.62
C GLN A 208 -9.51 -11.20 -9.09
N PHE A 209 -8.34 -11.12 -8.45
CA PHE A 209 -8.24 -11.10 -7.00
C PHE A 209 -8.93 -9.87 -6.39
N VAL A 210 -8.63 -8.66 -6.89
CA VAL A 210 -9.15 -7.41 -6.34
C VAL A 210 -10.67 -7.29 -6.54
N ASP A 211 -11.19 -7.77 -7.68
CA ASP A 211 -12.64 -7.82 -7.93
C ASP A 211 -13.38 -8.91 -7.13
N ALA A 212 -12.75 -10.07 -6.89
CA ALA A 212 -13.35 -11.13 -6.07
C ALA A 212 -13.33 -10.79 -4.57
N TYR A 213 -12.29 -10.09 -4.09
CA TYR A 213 -12.05 -9.87 -2.66
C TYR A 213 -11.78 -8.38 -2.29
N PRO A 214 -12.60 -7.41 -2.73
CA PRO A 214 -12.35 -5.96 -2.54
C PRO A 214 -12.34 -5.49 -1.08
N ASN A 215 -12.78 -6.36 -0.15
CA ASN A 215 -12.84 -6.15 1.29
C ASN A 215 -11.77 -6.93 2.08
N SER A 216 -10.93 -7.73 1.41
CA SER A 216 -9.82 -8.44 2.06
C SER A 216 -8.83 -7.46 2.68
N ILE A 217 -8.11 -7.90 3.72
CA ILE A 217 -6.93 -7.19 4.22
C ILE A 217 -5.76 -7.26 3.23
N LEU A 218 -5.77 -8.22 2.30
CA LEU A 218 -4.72 -8.43 1.30
C LEU A 218 -4.90 -7.54 0.05
N VAL A 219 -6.00 -6.80 -0.05
CA VAL A 219 -6.39 -6.05 -1.25
C VAL A 219 -5.43 -4.90 -1.61
N ALA A 220 -4.71 -4.34 -0.64
CA ALA A 220 -3.71 -3.30 -0.90
C ALA A 220 -2.50 -3.87 -1.67
N ASN A 221 -1.87 -4.92 -1.13
CA ASN A 221 -0.74 -5.59 -1.77
C ASN A 221 -1.13 -6.20 -3.13
N ALA A 222 -2.36 -6.71 -3.25
CA ALA A 222 -2.89 -7.20 -4.52
C ALA A 222 -3.05 -6.11 -5.59
N ARG A 223 -3.39 -4.87 -5.20
CA ARG A 223 -3.42 -3.72 -6.11
C ARG A 223 -2.03 -3.26 -6.50
N GLU A 224 -1.06 -3.24 -5.58
CA GLU A 224 0.33 -2.90 -5.92
C GLU A 224 0.93 -3.91 -6.90
N ASN A 225 0.64 -5.21 -6.74
CA ASN A 225 1.00 -6.23 -7.72
C ASN A 225 0.31 -5.98 -9.07
N TYR A 226 -0.98 -5.67 -9.08
CA TYR A 226 -1.69 -5.28 -10.31
C TYR A 226 -1.06 -4.05 -10.99
N GLU A 227 -0.82 -2.98 -10.23
CA GLU A 227 -0.27 -1.70 -10.70
C GLU A 227 1.11 -1.91 -11.34
N ARG A 228 2.00 -2.61 -10.64
CA ARG A 228 3.32 -3.00 -11.12
C ARG A 228 3.26 -3.85 -12.38
N TYR A 229 2.49 -4.94 -12.37
CA TYR A 229 2.41 -5.82 -13.54
C TYR A 229 1.72 -5.18 -14.75
N CYS A 230 0.77 -4.24 -14.55
CA CYS A 230 0.23 -3.45 -15.65
C CYS A 230 1.24 -2.46 -16.23
N GLU A 231 2.11 -1.85 -15.42
CA GLU A 231 3.15 -0.97 -15.93
C GLU A 231 4.27 -1.75 -16.64
N ASP A 232 4.79 -2.80 -15.99
CA ASP A 232 5.76 -3.75 -16.56
C ASP A 232 5.25 -4.33 -17.90
N TYR A 233 3.96 -4.68 -17.99
CA TYR A 233 3.36 -5.24 -19.21
C TYR A 233 3.18 -4.24 -20.35
N LEU A 234 3.01 -2.94 -20.05
CA LEU A 234 2.70 -1.93 -21.08
C LEU A 234 3.93 -1.13 -21.53
N PHE A 235 4.90 -0.92 -20.65
CA PHE A 235 6.11 -0.14 -20.92
C PHE A 235 7.39 -0.97 -20.92
N GLY A 236 7.35 -2.20 -20.40
CA GLY A 236 8.54 -3.00 -20.15
C GLY A 236 9.34 -2.45 -18.95
N GLN A 237 10.58 -2.91 -18.84
CA GLN A 237 11.57 -2.41 -17.89
C GLN A 237 12.80 -1.90 -18.67
N ASP A 238 13.73 -1.19 -18.02
CA ASP A 238 14.79 -0.42 -18.71
C ASP A 238 15.64 -1.23 -19.69
N ASN A 239 15.96 -2.49 -19.36
CA ASN A 239 16.72 -3.44 -20.18
C ASN A 239 15.84 -4.32 -21.09
N THR A 240 14.51 -4.26 -20.96
CA THR A 240 13.54 -4.91 -21.87
C THR A 240 12.33 -3.99 -22.14
N PRO A 241 12.52 -2.83 -22.78
CA PRO A 241 11.46 -1.85 -22.96
C PRO A 241 10.42 -2.31 -23.98
N SER A 242 9.20 -1.77 -23.88
CA SER A 242 8.18 -1.95 -24.93
C SER A 242 8.46 -1.15 -26.21
N PHE A 243 9.42 -0.22 -26.17
CA PHE A 243 9.78 0.72 -27.22
C PHE A 243 11.27 0.58 -27.55
N ASP A 244 11.66 0.56 -28.84
CA ASP A 244 13.08 0.49 -29.24
C ASP A 244 13.88 1.73 -28.77
N SER A 245 13.19 2.84 -28.50
CA SER A 245 13.74 4.05 -27.89
C SER A 245 12.80 4.58 -26.80
N HIS A 246 13.32 4.64 -25.57
CA HIS A 246 12.64 5.20 -24.38
C HIS A 246 12.06 6.62 -24.57
N GLN A 247 12.53 7.37 -25.56
CA GLN A 247 12.10 8.75 -25.83
C GLN A 247 11.16 8.86 -27.04
N ASP A 248 11.08 7.85 -27.90
CA ASP A 248 10.29 7.87 -29.14
C ASP A 248 9.04 7.01 -29.00
N ILE A 249 7.90 7.67 -28.80
CA ILE A 249 6.58 7.04 -28.69
C ILE A 249 6.15 6.29 -29.98
N SER A 250 6.74 6.61 -31.14
CA SER A 250 6.49 5.89 -32.39
C SER A 250 7.23 4.54 -32.48
N SER A 251 8.24 4.32 -31.63
CA SER A 251 9.10 3.13 -31.62
C SER A 251 8.54 1.92 -30.85
N LEU A 252 7.21 1.86 -30.63
CA LEU A 252 6.53 0.72 -30.00
C LEU A 252 6.78 -0.57 -30.80
N VAL A 253 7.45 -1.54 -30.17
CA VAL A 253 7.86 -2.81 -30.77
C VAL A 253 6.65 -3.57 -31.33
N ALA A 254 6.78 -4.09 -32.55
CA ALA A 254 5.69 -4.67 -33.32
C ALA A 254 5.10 -5.94 -32.65
N GLU A 255 5.95 -6.77 -32.08
CA GLU A 255 5.62 -7.98 -31.33
C GLU A 255 4.79 -7.65 -30.08
N ASN A 256 5.20 -6.63 -29.32
CA ASN A 256 4.49 -6.17 -28.13
C ASN A 256 3.12 -5.58 -28.52
N LYS A 257 3.07 -4.76 -29.57
CA LYS A 257 1.81 -4.24 -30.14
C LYS A 257 0.86 -5.36 -30.59
N ALA A 258 1.40 -6.44 -31.18
CA ALA A 258 0.62 -7.60 -31.58
C ALA A 258 0.07 -8.37 -30.37
N GLU A 259 0.85 -8.55 -29.30
CA GLU A 259 0.36 -9.16 -28.06
C GLU A 259 -0.69 -8.28 -27.34
N TYR A 260 -0.54 -6.96 -27.34
CA TYR A 260 -1.57 -6.06 -26.77
C TYR A 260 -2.91 -6.17 -27.51
N LEU A 261 -2.88 -6.32 -28.85
CA LEU A 261 -4.07 -6.58 -29.65
C LEU A 261 -4.67 -7.97 -29.39
N SER A 262 -3.82 -9.00 -29.27
CA SER A 262 -4.18 -10.38 -28.87
C SER A 262 -4.86 -10.42 -27.51
N PHE A 263 -4.29 -9.74 -26.52
CA PHE A 263 -4.84 -9.62 -25.16
C PHE A 263 -6.21 -8.94 -25.17
N VAL A 264 -6.36 -7.82 -25.90
CA VAL A 264 -7.65 -7.12 -26.05
C VAL A 264 -8.69 -7.97 -26.78
N GLN A 265 -8.28 -8.82 -27.74
CA GLN A 265 -9.19 -9.76 -28.40
C GLN A 265 -9.64 -10.88 -27.46
N LYS A 266 -8.73 -11.43 -26.65
CA LYS A 266 -8.98 -12.58 -25.77
C LYS A 266 -9.71 -12.22 -24.47
N TYR A 267 -9.41 -11.06 -23.90
CA TYR A 267 -9.88 -10.61 -22.59
C TYR A 267 -10.64 -9.28 -22.65
N GLY A 268 -11.24 -8.94 -23.79
CA GLY A 268 -11.79 -7.61 -24.09
C GLY A 268 -12.89 -7.06 -23.15
N ASN A 269 -13.34 -7.83 -22.17
CA ASN A 269 -14.29 -7.44 -21.12
C ASN A 269 -13.65 -7.16 -19.74
N THR A 270 -12.32 -7.33 -19.58
CA THR A 270 -11.60 -7.10 -18.31
C THR A 270 -11.16 -5.65 -18.15
N ARG A 271 -10.87 -5.24 -16.91
CA ARG A 271 -10.34 -3.91 -16.59
C ARG A 271 -8.96 -3.71 -17.20
N THR A 272 -8.09 -4.72 -17.14
CA THR A 272 -6.77 -4.75 -17.79
C THR A 272 -6.90 -4.47 -19.28
N ALA A 273 -7.84 -5.15 -19.98
CA ALA A 273 -8.06 -4.90 -21.40
C ALA A 273 -8.67 -3.51 -21.68
N GLY A 274 -9.28 -2.85 -20.70
CA GLY A 274 -9.59 -1.42 -20.74
C GLY A 274 -8.34 -0.54 -20.77
N VAL A 275 -7.39 -0.79 -19.86
CA VAL A 275 -6.10 -0.07 -19.82
C VAL A 275 -5.27 -0.32 -21.08
N VAL A 276 -5.23 -1.56 -21.59
CA VAL A 276 -4.52 -1.89 -22.84
C VAL A 276 -5.14 -1.19 -24.04
N LYS A 277 -6.48 -1.04 -24.11
CA LYS A 277 -7.14 -0.21 -25.15
C LYS A 277 -6.76 1.26 -25.02
N LEU A 278 -6.73 1.80 -23.79
CA LEU A 278 -6.31 3.19 -23.55
C LEU A 278 -4.85 3.42 -24.00
N PHE A 279 -3.94 2.50 -23.67
CA PHE A 279 -2.55 2.54 -24.16
C PHE A 279 -2.51 2.52 -25.70
N LEU A 280 -3.21 1.57 -26.33
CA LEU A 280 -3.26 1.42 -27.79
C LEU A 280 -3.94 2.61 -28.50
N GLU A 281 -4.83 3.35 -27.84
CA GLU A 281 -5.33 4.63 -28.34
C GLU A 281 -4.23 5.71 -28.22
N LYS A 282 -3.76 5.94 -26.99
CA LYS A 282 -2.91 7.08 -26.62
C LYS A 282 -1.50 7.03 -27.21
N VAL A 283 -0.96 5.84 -27.47
CA VAL A 283 0.35 5.70 -28.16
C VAL A 283 0.34 6.28 -29.59
N ASN A 284 -0.85 6.49 -30.19
CA ASN A 284 -0.99 7.15 -31.50
C ASN A 284 -1.38 8.65 -31.40
N THR A 285 -1.59 9.21 -30.19
CA THR A 285 -2.04 10.60 -30.00
C THR A 285 -1.17 11.45 -29.08
N GLU A 286 -0.43 10.82 -28.16
CA GLU A 286 0.43 11.53 -27.21
C GLU A 286 1.78 11.93 -27.81
N LYS A 287 2.47 12.86 -27.14
CA LYS A 287 3.70 13.49 -27.64
C LYS A 287 4.99 12.84 -27.14
N SER A 288 4.92 12.07 -26.06
CA SER A 288 6.09 11.43 -25.42
C SER A 288 5.66 10.20 -24.62
N VAL A 289 6.60 9.28 -24.43
CA VAL A 289 6.40 8.05 -23.63
C VAL A 289 6.00 8.40 -22.19
N ASP A 290 6.57 9.46 -21.60
CA ASP A 290 6.22 9.89 -20.23
C ASP A 290 4.79 10.45 -20.12
N GLY A 291 4.30 11.17 -21.14
CA GLY A 291 2.90 11.63 -21.17
C GLY A 291 1.92 10.46 -21.23
N LEU A 292 2.22 9.48 -22.08
CA LEU A 292 1.49 8.21 -22.17
C LEU A 292 1.54 7.44 -20.84
N ARG A 293 2.73 7.32 -20.22
CA ARG A 293 2.96 6.65 -18.94
C ARG A 293 2.18 7.30 -17.81
N GLN A 294 2.12 8.63 -17.74
CA GLN A 294 1.32 9.33 -16.72
C GLN A 294 -0.18 9.11 -16.91
N ILE A 295 -0.69 9.14 -18.14
CA ILE A 295 -2.11 8.86 -18.43
C ILE A 295 -2.48 7.43 -18.03
N VAL A 296 -1.63 6.45 -18.38
CA VAL A 296 -1.86 5.04 -18.05
C VAL A 296 -1.77 4.79 -16.54
N ARG A 297 -0.74 5.29 -15.85
CA ARG A 297 -0.64 5.24 -14.37
C ARG A 297 -1.88 5.83 -13.68
N ASN A 298 -2.40 6.95 -14.17
CA ASN A 298 -3.60 7.60 -13.62
C ASN A 298 -4.88 6.76 -13.79
N GLU A 299 -5.04 6.06 -14.92
CA GLU A 299 -6.15 5.14 -15.16
C GLU A 299 -6.05 3.90 -14.28
N ILE A 300 -4.86 3.29 -14.18
CA ILE A 300 -4.59 2.10 -13.35
C ILE A 300 -4.90 2.39 -11.87
N LYS A 301 -4.37 3.49 -11.31
CA LYS A 301 -4.61 3.87 -9.89
C LYS A 301 -6.10 4.08 -9.55
N GLN A 302 -6.89 4.59 -10.50
CA GLN A 302 -8.32 4.82 -10.30
C GLN A 302 -9.20 3.61 -10.63
N LEU A 303 -8.62 2.50 -11.09
CA LEU A 303 -9.36 1.42 -11.75
C LEU A 303 -10.25 0.60 -10.80
N PHE A 304 -9.91 0.57 -9.51
CA PHE A 304 -10.61 -0.20 -8.46
C PHE A 304 -11.23 0.65 -7.35
N ASP A 305 -11.03 1.96 -7.36
CA ASP A 305 -11.72 2.90 -6.47
C ASP A 305 -12.86 3.60 -7.23
N GLU A 306 -13.72 4.32 -6.52
CA GLU A 306 -14.67 5.20 -7.20
C GLU A 306 -13.93 6.38 -7.83
N ARG A 307 -13.91 6.40 -9.17
CA ARG A 307 -13.20 7.38 -9.99
C ARG A 307 -13.55 8.82 -9.61
N VAL A 308 -12.53 9.68 -9.62
CA VAL A 308 -12.71 11.13 -9.74
C VAL A 308 -12.82 11.42 -11.24
N GLU A 309 -13.82 12.18 -11.68
CA GLU A 309 -13.94 12.54 -13.11
C GLU A 309 -12.84 13.55 -13.46
N LEU A 310 -11.67 13.04 -13.84
CA LEU A 310 -10.58 13.86 -14.37
C LEU A 310 -10.95 14.41 -15.75
N LEU A 311 -10.50 15.64 -16.01
CA LEU A 311 -10.74 16.36 -17.25
C LEU A 311 -9.42 16.68 -17.97
N PRO A 312 -9.41 16.76 -19.31
CA PRO A 312 -8.25 17.27 -20.03
C PRO A 312 -8.02 18.76 -19.70
N ALA A 313 -6.78 19.23 -19.86
CA ALA A 313 -6.47 20.64 -19.66
C ALA A 313 -7.27 21.53 -20.63
N PRO A 314 -8.02 22.53 -20.13
CA PRO A 314 -8.83 23.41 -20.95
C PRO A 314 -7.96 24.42 -21.71
N ALA A 315 -8.43 24.87 -22.88
CA ALA A 315 -7.80 25.97 -23.58
C ALA A 315 -7.92 27.27 -22.75
N GLY A 316 -6.79 27.93 -22.49
CA GLY A 316 -6.75 29.25 -21.83
C GLY A 316 -6.64 29.26 -20.31
N PHE A 317 -6.59 28.11 -19.63
CA PHE A 317 -6.23 28.04 -18.20
C PHE A 317 -5.10 27.02 -17.95
N GLY A 318 -4.17 27.39 -17.09
CA GLY A 318 -2.93 26.63 -16.82
C GLY A 318 -1.94 27.47 -16.02
N ALA A 319 -0.68 27.06 -16.00
CA ALA A 319 0.36 27.62 -15.11
C ALA A 319 0.43 29.16 -15.09
N ALA A 320 0.28 29.82 -16.24
CA ALA A 320 0.33 31.28 -16.33
C ALA A 320 -0.87 31.97 -15.66
N GLN A 321 -2.09 31.47 -15.88
CA GLN A 321 -3.31 32.00 -15.25
C GLN A 321 -3.37 31.64 -13.76
N ILE A 322 -2.93 30.44 -13.40
CA ILE A 322 -2.78 30.00 -12.01
C ILE A 322 -1.83 30.95 -11.27
N ALA A 323 -0.63 31.23 -11.81
CA ALA A 323 0.31 32.17 -11.22
C ALA A 323 -0.26 33.60 -11.08
N GLN A 324 -1.05 34.07 -12.05
CA GLN A 324 -1.74 35.37 -11.94
C GLN A 324 -2.78 35.39 -10.82
N LEU A 325 -3.52 34.29 -10.60
CA LEU A 325 -4.56 34.21 -9.56
C LEU A 325 -4.00 33.94 -8.15
N THR A 326 -2.86 33.27 -8.02
CA THR A 326 -2.22 33.02 -6.70
C THR A 326 -1.32 34.16 -6.24
N LYS A 327 -0.76 34.95 -7.16
CA LYS A 327 0.16 36.07 -6.87
C LYS A 327 -0.35 37.04 -5.80
N PRO A 328 -1.62 37.50 -5.77
CA PRO A 328 -2.10 38.42 -4.74
C PRO A 328 -2.02 37.89 -3.31
N VAL A 329 -2.00 36.57 -3.11
CA VAL A 329 -1.74 35.96 -1.80
C VAL A 329 -0.24 35.73 -1.63
N TYR A 330 0.46 35.14 -2.60
CA TYR A 330 1.90 34.85 -2.45
C TYR A 330 2.78 36.10 -2.30
N ASP A 331 2.37 37.26 -2.81
CA ASP A 331 3.03 38.55 -2.55
C ASP A 331 2.93 39.01 -1.08
N THR A 332 2.08 38.37 -0.28
CA THR A 332 1.89 38.64 1.16
C THR A 332 2.41 37.52 2.07
N VAL A 333 2.82 36.37 1.49
CA VAL A 333 3.39 35.23 2.21
C VAL A 333 4.92 35.43 2.31
N PRO A 334 5.53 35.36 3.50
CA PRO A 334 6.98 35.42 3.64
C PRO A 334 7.70 34.38 2.76
N THR A 335 8.76 34.82 2.08
CA THR A 335 9.62 33.98 1.22
C THR A 335 10.92 33.57 1.91
N GLU A 336 11.04 33.82 3.21
CA GLU A 336 12.20 33.48 4.05
C GLU A 336 11.79 32.40 5.06
N ALA A 337 12.49 31.27 5.08
CA ALA A 337 12.30 30.17 6.02
C ALA A 337 13.33 30.25 7.16
N GLY A 338 13.37 31.39 7.84
CA GLY A 338 14.45 31.74 8.77
C GLY A 338 15.60 32.41 8.00
N PRO A 339 16.84 31.89 8.03
CA PRO A 339 17.97 32.49 7.33
C PRO A 339 18.02 32.20 5.83
N ASP A 340 17.19 31.28 5.33
CA ASP A 340 17.24 30.73 3.97
C ASP A 340 16.04 31.13 3.10
N GLU A 341 16.25 31.23 1.78
CA GLU A 341 15.23 31.57 0.80
C GLU A 341 14.34 30.36 0.42
N VAL A 342 13.03 30.61 0.32
CA VAL A 342 12.02 29.60 -0.10
C VAL A 342 11.87 29.60 -1.61
N VAL A 343 12.31 28.51 -2.25
CA VAL A 343 12.08 28.28 -3.69
C VAL A 343 10.71 27.64 -3.89
N ARG A 344 9.80 28.39 -4.52
CA ARG A 344 8.42 27.94 -4.81
C ARG A 344 8.28 27.42 -6.24
N GLY A 345 7.93 26.15 -6.37
CA GLY A 345 7.60 25.49 -7.64
C GLY A 345 6.10 25.25 -7.81
N LEU A 346 5.65 25.02 -9.05
CA LEU A 346 4.32 24.48 -9.36
C LEU A 346 4.49 23.01 -9.74
N ASP A 347 3.96 22.12 -8.91
CA ASP A 347 4.19 20.67 -8.94
C ASP A 347 3.16 19.96 -9.83
N ALA A 348 1.87 20.21 -9.56
CA ALA A 348 0.77 19.56 -10.25
C ALA A 348 -0.34 20.54 -10.62
N ILE A 349 -0.99 20.27 -11.76
CA ILE A 349 -2.23 20.92 -12.20
C ILE A 349 -3.19 19.78 -12.61
N VAL A 350 -4.30 19.62 -11.90
CA VAL A 350 -5.26 18.53 -12.17
C VAL A 350 -6.68 19.08 -12.24
N TYR A 351 -7.32 18.85 -13.39
CA TYR A 351 -8.69 19.25 -13.66
C TYR A 351 -9.66 18.12 -13.33
N PHE A 352 -10.78 18.44 -12.69
CA PHE A 352 -11.79 17.46 -12.28
C PHE A 352 -13.20 18.04 -12.27
N ARG A 353 -14.21 17.16 -12.36
CA ARG A 353 -15.60 17.50 -12.04
C ARG A 353 -15.96 17.07 -10.62
N LEU A 354 -16.71 17.92 -9.93
CA LEU A 354 -17.42 17.57 -8.70
C LEU A 354 -18.77 18.28 -8.70
N ASP A 355 -19.86 17.57 -8.42
CA ASP A 355 -21.22 18.10 -8.38
C ASP A 355 -21.61 18.93 -9.60
N GLY A 356 -21.32 18.41 -10.80
CA GLY A 356 -21.53 19.08 -12.09
C GLY A 356 -20.48 20.15 -12.45
N ASN A 357 -19.96 20.85 -11.44
CA ASN A 357 -19.02 21.96 -11.55
C ASN A 357 -17.63 21.48 -12.00
N VAL A 358 -16.95 22.32 -12.79
CA VAL A 358 -15.58 22.09 -13.26
C VAL A 358 -14.59 22.82 -12.36
N TYR A 359 -13.57 22.10 -11.90
CA TYR A 359 -12.53 22.59 -11.01
C TYR A 359 -11.13 22.26 -11.53
N CYS A 360 -10.15 22.95 -10.96
CA CYS A 360 -8.73 22.69 -11.11
C CYS A 360 -8.10 22.74 -9.72
N THR A 361 -7.37 21.70 -9.30
CA THR A 361 -6.39 21.83 -8.22
C THR A 361 -5.04 22.23 -8.81
N ALA A 362 -4.31 23.09 -8.12
CA ALA A 362 -2.90 23.35 -8.35
C ALA A 362 -2.14 23.13 -7.05
N VAL A 363 -1.06 22.35 -7.09
CA VAL A 363 -0.22 22.06 -5.93
C VAL A 363 1.14 22.70 -6.14
N PHE A 364 1.62 23.45 -5.15
CA PHE A 364 2.90 24.13 -5.18
C PHE A 364 3.86 23.48 -4.20
N THR A 365 5.10 23.27 -4.61
CA THR A 365 6.21 22.91 -3.73
C THR A 365 6.84 24.16 -3.15
N ASN A 366 7.17 24.15 -1.86
CA ASN A 366 8.00 25.16 -1.20
C ASN A 366 9.22 24.43 -0.64
N GLY A 367 10.35 24.58 -1.31
CA GLY A 367 11.63 23.99 -0.90
C GLY A 367 12.57 25.03 -0.32
N VAL A 368 13.55 24.58 0.48
CA VAL A 368 14.61 25.42 1.07
C VAL A 368 15.97 24.82 0.69
N PRO A 369 16.52 25.09 -0.51
CA PRO A 369 17.60 24.28 -1.08
C PRO A 369 18.93 24.29 -0.32
N ASN A 370 19.18 25.32 0.48
CA ASN A 370 20.36 25.44 1.35
C ASN A 370 20.06 25.07 2.82
N GLY A 371 18.80 24.71 3.13
CA GLY A 371 18.30 24.56 4.49
C GLY A 371 18.95 23.39 5.23
N GLY A 372 19.88 23.70 6.12
CA GLY A 372 20.40 22.73 7.09
C GLY A 372 19.30 22.26 8.05
N ALA A 373 19.46 21.07 8.65
CA ALA A 373 18.52 20.62 9.69
C ALA A 373 18.45 21.66 10.84
N PRO A 374 17.25 22.05 11.32
CA PRO A 374 15.96 21.37 11.15
C PRO A 374 15.05 21.96 10.04
N ALA A 375 15.58 22.65 9.02
CA ALA A 375 14.76 23.22 7.95
C ALA A 375 13.91 22.15 7.24
N THR A 376 12.65 22.46 7.00
CA THR A 376 11.68 21.62 6.29
C THR A 376 11.01 22.40 5.16
N GLY A 377 10.83 21.76 4.01
CA GLY A 377 9.92 22.27 2.98
C GLY A 377 8.48 21.80 3.24
N TRP A 378 7.56 22.26 2.41
CA TRP A 378 6.13 21.91 2.50
C TRP A 378 5.44 22.06 1.14
N MET A 379 4.18 21.65 1.05
CA MET A 379 3.32 21.95 -0.11
C MET A 379 2.23 22.97 0.23
N ASP A 380 1.78 23.73 -0.76
CA ASP A 380 0.54 24.51 -0.71
C ASP A 380 -0.45 23.94 -1.74
N VAL A 381 -1.75 23.95 -1.42
CA VAL A 381 -2.82 23.46 -2.30
C VAL A 381 -3.80 24.57 -2.61
N TRP A 382 -4.12 24.75 -3.89
CA TRP A 382 -5.08 25.73 -4.40
C TRP A 382 -6.18 25.04 -5.21
N VAL A 383 -7.42 25.45 -5.05
CA VAL A 383 -8.54 25.01 -5.90
C VAL A 383 -9.20 26.20 -6.58
N PHE A 384 -9.32 26.10 -7.90
CA PHE A 384 -10.00 27.05 -8.77
C PHE A 384 -11.27 26.42 -9.32
N LYS A 385 -12.27 27.27 -9.58
CA LYS A 385 -13.58 26.89 -10.14
C LYS A 385 -13.81 27.63 -11.46
N GLN A 386 -14.34 26.93 -12.44
CA GLN A 386 -14.77 27.56 -13.69
C GLN A 386 -16.09 28.32 -13.49
N ALA A 387 -16.14 29.57 -13.93
CA ALA A 387 -17.30 30.45 -13.89
C ALA A 387 -17.53 31.04 -15.29
N GLY A 388 -18.30 30.32 -16.12
CA GLY A 388 -18.45 30.61 -17.55
C GLY A 388 -17.11 30.44 -18.28
N ASP A 389 -16.70 31.46 -19.03
CA ASP A 389 -15.40 31.50 -19.71
C ASP A 389 -14.23 31.94 -18.79
N SER A 390 -14.51 32.19 -17.51
CA SER A 390 -13.53 32.66 -16.52
C SER A 390 -13.20 31.59 -15.47
N TRP A 391 -12.11 31.81 -14.73
CA TRP A 391 -11.67 30.96 -13.63
C TRP A 391 -11.36 31.83 -12.41
N GLN A 392 -11.74 31.36 -11.22
CA GLN A 392 -11.49 32.05 -9.96
C GLN A 392 -10.95 31.06 -8.91
N ALA A 393 -10.07 31.53 -8.03
CA ALA A 393 -9.68 30.76 -6.84
C ALA A 393 -10.88 30.71 -5.87
N VAL A 394 -11.22 29.52 -5.39
CA VAL A 394 -12.34 29.32 -4.43
C VAL A 394 -11.85 28.84 -3.06
N ALA A 395 -10.76 28.08 -3.01
CA ALA A 395 -10.12 27.68 -1.77
C ALA A 395 -8.60 27.60 -1.95
N HIS A 396 -7.87 27.79 -0.86
CA HIS A 396 -6.45 27.42 -0.77
C HIS A 396 -6.11 26.98 0.66
N GLN A 397 -5.07 26.18 0.79
CA GLN A 397 -4.42 25.85 2.06
C GLN A 397 -2.92 26.05 1.86
N LEU A 398 -2.37 27.05 2.55
CA LEU A 398 -0.92 27.21 2.68
C LEU A 398 -0.41 26.26 3.79
N ASN A 399 0.79 25.74 3.66
CA ASN A 399 1.34 24.68 4.54
C ASN A 399 0.36 23.50 4.63
N ALA A 400 -0.04 22.97 3.48
CA ALA A 400 -1.02 21.90 3.31
C ALA A 400 -0.59 20.53 3.85
N GLY A 401 0.68 20.38 4.24
CA GLY A 401 1.31 19.11 4.56
C GLY A 401 2.38 18.75 3.53
N GLY A 402 2.63 17.46 3.37
CA GLY A 402 3.80 16.97 2.65
C GLY A 402 5.07 17.32 3.41
N GLY A 403 6.11 17.76 2.71
CA GLY A 403 7.36 18.22 3.32
C GLY A 403 8.37 17.11 3.68
N GLY A 404 9.53 17.53 4.15
CA GLY A 404 10.64 16.68 4.54
C GLY A 404 11.82 17.49 5.08
N MET A 405 12.73 16.82 5.81
CA MET A 405 13.96 17.43 6.33
C MET A 405 14.85 17.96 5.19
N TYR A 406 15.77 18.87 5.54
CA TYR A 406 16.68 19.53 4.60
C TYR A 406 15.96 20.34 3.51
N GLY A 407 14.87 21.00 3.89
CA GLY A 407 14.11 21.84 2.96
C GLY A 407 13.36 21.10 1.85
N ASN A 408 13.20 19.77 1.94
CA ASN A 408 12.45 19.00 0.95
C ASN A 408 10.94 19.29 1.03
N SER A 409 10.27 19.46 -0.11
CA SER A 409 8.89 19.96 -0.19
C SER A 409 7.80 18.90 -0.04
N GLY A 410 8.12 17.61 -0.23
CA GLY A 410 7.11 16.60 -0.56
C GLY A 410 6.61 16.74 -2.00
N TYR A 411 5.61 15.94 -2.38
CA TYR A 411 5.08 15.81 -3.74
C TYR A 411 3.56 15.55 -3.76
N PHE A 412 2.88 15.92 -4.86
CA PHE A 412 1.48 15.57 -5.07
C PHE A 412 1.32 14.10 -5.47
N SER A 413 0.48 13.36 -4.74
CA SER A 413 0.35 11.90 -4.90
C SER A 413 -0.93 11.46 -5.60
N GLY A 414 -1.97 12.31 -5.64
CA GLY A 414 -3.18 12.07 -6.41
C GLY A 414 -4.46 12.70 -5.86
N LEU A 415 -5.57 12.42 -6.55
CA LEU A 415 -6.93 12.67 -6.06
C LEU A 415 -7.58 11.34 -5.68
N VAL A 416 -8.33 11.34 -4.57
CA VAL A 416 -9.10 10.19 -4.08
C VAL A 416 -10.54 10.63 -3.79
N LYS A 417 -11.55 9.78 -3.95
CA LYS A 417 -12.89 10.09 -3.41
C LYS A 417 -12.91 9.89 -1.89
N LEU A 418 -13.51 10.84 -1.18
CA LEU A 418 -13.84 10.75 0.25
C LEU A 418 -15.36 10.64 0.50
N GLY A 419 -16.16 10.71 -0.56
CA GLY A 419 -17.62 10.63 -0.53
C GLY A 419 -18.24 11.01 -1.87
N THR A 420 -19.57 10.99 -1.96
CA THR A 420 -20.32 11.39 -3.16
C THR A 420 -20.05 12.84 -3.58
N HIS A 421 -19.98 13.74 -2.59
CA HIS A 421 -19.84 15.20 -2.74
C HIS A 421 -18.49 15.71 -2.19
N ARG A 422 -17.46 14.84 -2.11
CA ARG A 422 -16.19 15.14 -1.46
C ARG A 422 -15.03 14.37 -2.10
N ILE A 423 -13.98 15.09 -2.52
CA ILE A 423 -12.70 14.49 -2.89
C ILE A 423 -11.63 14.79 -1.84
N GLY A 424 -10.58 13.99 -1.81
CA GLY A 424 -9.34 14.24 -1.10
C GLY A 424 -8.24 14.61 -2.10
N ILE A 425 -7.52 15.69 -1.82
CA ILE A 425 -6.27 16.07 -2.49
C ILE A 425 -5.15 15.55 -1.60
N MET A 426 -4.32 14.64 -2.11
CA MET A 426 -3.28 13.97 -1.35
C MET A 426 -1.90 14.57 -1.67
N VAL A 427 -1.21 15.04 -0.64
CA VAL A 427 0.21 15.44 -0.69
C VAL A 427 1.00 14.56 0.26
N SER A 428 2.15 14.05 -0.19
CA SER A 428 2.96 13.12 0.60
C SER A 428 4.29 13.74 0.99
N GLY A 429 4.74 13.41 2.19
CA GLY A 429 6.01 13.86 2.77
C GLY A 429 6.88 12.70 3.23
N GLY A 430 8.14 12.99 3.50
CA GLY A 430 9.08 11.96 3.94
C GLY A 430 10.44 12.50 4.41
N ILE A 431 11.09 11.70 5.24
CA ILE A 431 12.37 11.99 5.90
C ILE A 431 13.22 10.74 5.84
N THR A 432 14.42 10.84 5.25
CA THR A 432 15.46 9.82 5.37
C THR A 432 16.71 10.47 5.99
N HIS A 433 17.09 10.03 7.19
CA HIS A 433 18.18 10.63 7.96
C HIS A 433 18.80 9.63 8.94
N MET A 434 20.13 9.44 8.89
CA MET A 434 20.92 8.67 9.87
C MET A 434 20.40 7.24 10.18
N GLY A 435 19.79 6.59 9.19
CA GLY A 435 19.20 5.25 9.31
C GLY A 435 17.69 5.24 9.50
N SER A 436 17.08 6.37 9.88
CA SER A 436 15.61 6.51 9.86
C SER A 436 15.10 6.74 8.44
N SER A 437 13.99 6.11 8.08
CA SER A 437 13.23 6.37 6.85
C SER A 437 11.74 6.36 7.14
N ILE A 438 11.13 7.53 7.05
CA ILE A 438 9.76 7.83 7.46
C ILE A 438 9.03 8.48 6.28
N SER A 439 7.77 8.12 6.05
CA SER A 439 6.89 8.73 5.06
C SER A 439 5.47 8.87 5.57
N TRP A 440 4.73 9.86 5.07
CA TRP A 440 3.34 10.09 5.44
C TRP A 440 2.55 10.70 4.29
N ASP A 441 1.23 10.52 4.35
CA ASP A 441 0.28 11.22 3.48
C ASP A 441 -0.53 12.21 4.32
N ASP A 442 -0.65 13.44 3.83
CA ASP A 442 -1.56 14.46 4.34
C ASP A 442 -2.67 14.67 3.31
N VAL A 443 -3.94 14.47 3.72
CA VAL A 443 -5.09 14.46 2.81
C VAL A 443 -6.03 15.62 3.14
N LEU A 444 -6.30 16.48 2.14
CA LEU A 444 -7.19 17.63 2.25
C LEU A 444 -8.53 17.31 1.60
N ALA A 445 -9.62 17.35 2.36
CA ALA A 445 -10.97 17.23 1.84
C ALA A 445 -11.40 18.54 1.14
N PHE A 446 -11.75 18.43 -0.14
CA PHE A 446 -12.44 19.47 -0.90
C PHE A 446 -13.92 19.13 -1.07
N SER A 447 -14.79 20.06 -0.68
CA SER A 447 -16.26 20.00 -0.86
C SER A 447 -16.86 21.39 -0.64
N ASN A 448 -17.98 21.72 -1.30
CA ASN A 448 -18.68 23.00 -1.14
C ASN A 448 -17.78 24.25 -1.26
N ASP A 449 -16.89 24.27 -2.25
CA ASP A 449 -15.92 25.35 -2.48
C ASP A 449 -14.95 25.64 -1.30
N GLN A 450 -14.74 24.67 -0.41
CA GLN A 450 -13.85 24.77 0.76
C GLN A 450 -12.84 23.62 0.84
N LEU A 451 -11.65 23.92 1.37
CA LEU A 451 -10.63 22.94 1.77
C LEU A 451 -10.64 22.76 3.29
N THR A 452 -10.42 21.53 3.74
CA THR A 452 -10.28 21.16 5.16
C THR A 452 -9.29 20.01 5.29
N ALA A 453 -8.53 19.91 6.39
CA ALA A 453 -7.75 18.71 6.66
C ALA A 453 -8.68 17.52 6.92
N ALA A 454 -8.50 16.41 6.18
CA ALA A 454 -9.31 15.20 6.34
C ALA A 454 -8.66 14.22 7.32
N PHE A 455 -7.37 13.93 7.10
CA PHE A 455 -6.48 13.17 7.97
C PHE A 455 -5.01 13.28 7.52
N THR A 456 -4.13 12.88 8.42
CA THR A 456 -2.72 12.52 8.19
C THR A 456 -2.57 11.02 8.48
N ILE A 457 -1.62 10.35 7.82
CA ILE A 457 -1.20 8.99 8.19
C ILE A 457 0.27 8.73 7.86
N THR A 458 1.02 8.20 8.83
CA THR A 458 2.39 7.69 8.62
C THR A 458 2.32 6.37 7.85
N THR A 459 2.79 6.37 6.60
CA THR A 459 2.81 5.20 5.71
C THR A 459 4.03 4.32 5.91
N SER A 460 5.16 4.92 6.29
CA SER A 460 6.39 4.23 6.72
C SER A 460 6.96 4.93 7.94
N ASP A 461 7.45 4.16 8.90
CA ASP A 461 8.37 4.60 9.95
C ASP A 461 9.33 3.43 10.21
N ALA A 462 10.55 3.54 9.71
CA ALA A 462 11.60 2.52 9.84
C ALA A 462 12.88 3.14 10.42
N TYR A 463 13.61 2.39 11.23
CA TYR A 463 14.96 2.74 11.67
C TYR A 463 15.90 1.55 11.51
N ASP A 464 16.96 1.76 10.74
CA ASP A 464 18.04 0.80 10.45
C ASP A 464 19.38 1.34 10.99
N ASN A 465 20.31 0.45 11.34
CA ASN A 465 21.67 0.81 11.71
C ASN A 465 22.67 -0.29 11.31
N ALA A 466 23.92 -0.21 11.76
CA ALA A 466 24.96 -1.19 11.42
C ALA A 466 24.66 -2.65 11.83
N ASN A 467 23.56 -2.90 12.56
CA ASN A 467 23.08 -4.22 12.98
C ASN A 467 21.73 -4.61 12.32
N GLY A 468 21.26 -3.88 11.31
CA GLY A 468 19.99 -4.09 10.63
C GLY A 468 18.79 -3.38 11.28
N ILE A 469 17.60 -3.56 10.68
CA ILE A 469 16.35 -2.88 11.07
C ILE A 469 16.02 -3.12 12.55
N GLN A 470 16.00 -2.02 13.32
CA GLN A 470 15.77 -2.00 14.77
C GLN A 470 14.27 -1.90 15.11
N HIS A 471 13.58 -0.97 14.45
CA HIS A 471 12.12 -0.87 14.46
C HIS A 471 11.62 -0.61 13.05
N CYS A 472 10.40 -1.04 12.75
CA CYS A 472 9.67 -0.51 11.61
C CYS A 472 8.15 -0.73 11.74
N LYS A 473 7.39 0.18 11.13
CA LYS A 473 5.93 0.17 10.91
C LYS A 473 5.67 0.50 9.43
N PHE A 474 4.85 -0.30 8.74
CA PHE A 474 4.26 0.10 7.45
C PHE A 474 2.73 0.15 7.59
N ASN A 475 2.11 1.20 7.03
CA ASN A 475 0.66 1.35 6.97
C ASN A 475 0.21 1.72 5.56
N LYS A 476 -0.68 0.91 4.99
CA LYS A 476 -1.35 1.16 3.72
C LYS A 476 -2.78 1.56 3.99
N TRP A 477 -3.37 2.44 3.18
CA TRP A 477 -4.73 2.89 3.43
C TRP A 477 -5.55 3.02 2.15
N LEU A 478 -6.87 2.90 2.31
CA LEU A 478 -7.83 2.80 1.22
C LEU A 478 -9.16 3.44 1.62
N MET A 479 -9.77 4.21 0.72
CA MET A 479 -11.13 4.74 0.93
C MET A 479 -12.18 3.74 0.44
N ARG A 480 -13.27 3.55 1.19
CA ARG A 480 -14.37 2.65 0.79
C ARG A 480 -15.74 3.27 1.10
N PRO A 481 -16.76 3.07 0.24
CA PRO A 481 -18.15 3.33 0.62
C PRO A 481 -18.54 2.64 1.93
N ALA A 482 -19.29 3.34 2.78
CA ALA A 482 -19.80 2.84 4.05
C ALA A 482 -21.29 2.44 3.92
N GLY A 483 -21.59 1.54 2.98
CA GLY A 483 -22.97 1.12 2.69
C GLY A 483 -23.73 2.18 1.89
N GLN A 484 -24.62 2.93 2.54
CA GLN A 484 -25.41 4.02 1.94
C GLN A 484 -25.01 5.42 2.43
N GLU A 485 -23.98 5.52 3.28
CA GLU A 485 -23.46 6.80 3.77
C GLU A 485 -22.81 7.62 2.64
N GLU A 486 -23.07 8.94 2.62
CA GLU A 486 -22.49 9.86 1.62
C GLU A 486 -20.96 10.00 1.71
N ASN A 487 -20.39 9.80 2.91
CA ASN A 487 -18.97 9.92 3.18
C ASN A 487 -18.39 8.53 3.40
N TYR A 488 -17.17 8.31 2.90
CA TYR A 488 -16.51 7.02 2.94
C TYR A 488 -15.92 6.70 4.32
N GLN A 489 -15.51 5.46 4.49
CA GLN A 489 -14.70 4.99 5.60
C GLN A 489 -13.26 4.81 5.13
N LEU A 490 -12.31 5.23 5.96
CA LEU A 490 -10.88 5.04 5.77
C LEU A 490 -10.50 3.66 6.34
N LEU A 491 -10.03 2.76 5.50
CA LEU A 491 -9.43 1.50 5.91
C LEU A 491 -7.93 1.72 6.06
N ILE A 492 -7.37 1.32 7.21
CA ILE A 492 -5.93 1.31 7.45
C ILE A 492 -5.50 -0.15 7.64
N ILE A 493 -4.49 -0.58 6.89
CA ILE A 493 -3.92 -1.92 6.90
C ILE A 493 -2.47 -1.79 7.36
N SER A 494 -2.15 -2.27 8.57
CA SER A 494 -0.76 -2.32 9.02
C SER A 494 -0.08 -3.60 8.53
N GLY A 495 1.17 -3.46 8.09
CA GLY A 495 2.00 -4.56 7.61
C GLY A 495 3.24 -4.78 8.49
N SER A 496 3.84 -5.97 8.39
CA SER A 496 5.21 -6.19 8.85
C SER A 496 6.22 -5.51 7.91
N CYS A 497 7.40 -5.17 8.42
CA CYS A 497 8.49 -4.64 7.59
C CYS A 497 9.48 -5.72 7.14
N MET A 498 8.96 -6.64 6.34
CA MET A 498 9.69 -7.74 5.71
C MET A 498 9.15 -7.84 4.28
N ASP A 499 9.82 -8.61 3.41
CA ASP A 499 9.51 -8.61 1.98
C ASP A 499 8.01 -8.84 1.67
N GLY A 500 7.49 -8.01 0.77
CA GLY A 500 6.06 -8.01 0.41
C GLY A 500 5.10 -7.42 1.45
N SER A 501 5.57 -6.91 2.60
CA SER A 501 4.76 -6.24 3.63
C SER A 501 3.51 -7.01 4.06
N LEU A 502 3.69 -8.18 4.70
CA LEU A 502 2.63 -9.06 5.19
C LEU A 502 1.54 -8.31 5.99
N PRO A 503 0.27 -8.28 5.55
CA PRO A 503 -0.80 -7.56 6.24
C PRO A 503 -1.23 -8.20 7.57
N LEU A 504 -1.08 -7.47 8.66
CA LEU A 504 -1.25 -7.93 10.05
C LEU A 504 -2.60 -7.54 10.68
N GLU A 505 -2.99 -6.27 10.56
CA GLU A 505 -4.21 -5.69 11.17
C GLU A 505 -4.98 -4.85 10.16
N LYS A 506 -6.32 -4.85 10.24
CA LYS A 506 -7.18 -3.92 9.50
C LYS A 506 -8.00 -3.08 10.48
N THR A 507 -7.65 -1.81 10.60
CA THR A 507 -8.46 -0.80 11.30
C THR A 507 -9.45 -0.16 10.31
N ILE A 508 -10.65 0.16 10.77
CA ILE A 508 -11.66 0.91 10.01
C ILE A 508 -11.96 2.21 10.78
N VAL A 509 -11.69 3.35 10.14
CA VAL A 509 -11.94 4.69 10.66
C VAL A 509 -13.12 5.31 9.90
N PRO A 510 -14.34 5.31 10.47
CA PRO A 510 -15.50 5.93 9.84
C PRO A 510 -15.40 7.47 9.90
N PHE A 511 -15.85 8.14 8.85
CA PHE A 511 -15.99 9.60 8.84
C PHE A 511 -16.96 10.06 9.93
N LYS A 512 -16.51 10.94 10.84
CA LYS A 512 -17.30 11.47 11.96
C LYS A 512 -16.87 12.89 12.32
N ASN A 513 -17.83 13.72 12.74
CA ASN A 513 -17.60 15.09 13.21
C ASN A 513 -16.83 15.99 12.21
N GLY A 514 -16.92 15.72 10.91
CA GLY A 514 -16.29 16.52 9.85
C GLY A 514 -14.98 15.96 9.27
N GLY A 515 -14.38 14.94 9.89
CA GLY A 515 -13.11 14.34 9.44
C GLY A 515 -12.97 12.86 9.80
N TYR A 516 -11.73 12.35 9.78
CA TYR A 516 -11.39 10.97 10.14
C TYR A 516 -10.52 10.95 11.39
N ASN A 517 -11.03 10.35 12.47
CA ASN A 517 -10.29 10.24 13.74
C ASN A 517 -9.29 9.06 13.66
N VAL A 518 -8.18 9.28 12.96
CA VAL A 518 -7.10 8.30 12.81
C VAL A 518 -6.46 8.01 14.18
N PRO A 519 -6.35 6.73 14.61
CA PRO A 519 -5.68 6.37 15.85
C PRO A 519 -4.21 6.82 15.91
N GLU A 520 -3.79 7.30 17.07
CA GLU A 520 -2.45 7.85 17.37
C GLU A 520 -1.29 6.95 16.90
N LYS A 521 -1.44 5.61 16.97
CA LYS A 521 -0.47 4.63 16.47
C LYS A 521 -0.17 4.69 14.96
N PHE A 522 -0.94 5.48 14.20
CA PHE A 522 -0.77 5.75 12.77
C PHE A 522 -0.44 7.22 12.46
N LEU A 523 -0.33 8.07 13.49
CA LEU A 523 0.05 9.49 13.39
C LEU A 523 1.49 9.75 13.86
N ASP A 524 2.01 8.86 14.71
CA ASP A 524 3.40 8.83 15.12
C ASP A 524 4.35 8.80 13.90
N ARG A 525 5.27 9.78 13.84
CA ARG A 525 6.29 9.92 12.77
C ARG A 525 7.70 9.53 13.23
N GLY A 526 7.88 8.99 14.45
CA GLY A 526 9.17 8.46 14.92
C GLY A 526 10.28 9.49 15.15
N ILE A 527 9.92 10.77 15.39
CA ILE A 527 10.84 11.94 15.52
C ILE A 527 10.54 12.68 16.83
#